data_AF-A0A7S3VPW7-F1
#
_entry.id   AF-A0A7S3VPW7-F1
#
_cell.length_a   1.000
_cell.length_b   1.000
_cell.length_c   1.000
_cell.angle_alpha   90.00
_cell.angle_beta   90.00
_cell.angle_gamma   90.00
#
_symmetry.space_group_name_H-M   'P 1'
#
loop_
_entity.id
_entity.type
_entity.pdbx_description
1 polymer ?
#
loop_
_entity_poly.entity_id
_entity_poly.type
_entity_poly.pdbx_seq_one_letter_code
_entity_poly.pdbx_strand_id
1 'polypeptide(L)'
;MLSARLPGLHLSSKTSRPVTIKQSVVICKASRDVASSNAKHQVMSTSAKLASATCGLALAASLCLPGVSMARPEGVNRPDLLPKEQTPVIDVAGFLTPSEEARIRAEIESLELDTGFKLRVLAQNYPETPGKAIADYWGVGDDTIVFVADPSFGDILNFNVGGLVDLEVPRRFWGALAGKYGNKFYWQEKGENESILNAVSAIDTCLREPQGRFKCTQVQGEFGEKDSKGPISDRIGKLFGN
;
A
#
# COMPACT_ATOMS: atom_id res chain seq x y z
N MET A 1 -57.95 -34.39 45.09
CA MET A 1 -56.52 -34.01 45.21
C MET A 1 -55.86 -34.48 43.92
N LEU A 2 -55.23 -33.70 43.06
CA LEU A 2 -54.64 -32.38 43.17
C LEU A 2 -54.77 -31.70 41.78
N SER A 3 -55.16 -30.44 41.78
CA SER A 3 -55.18 -29.55 40.63
C SER A 3 -53.78 -28.99 40.41
N ALA A 4 -53.24 -29.07 39.20
CA ALA A 4 -51.99 -28.40 38.84
C ALA A 4 -52.26 -27.37 37.74
N ARG A 5 -52.40 -26.12 38.17
CA ARG A 5 -52.40 -24.90 37.37
C ARG A 5 -50.99 -24.66 36.82
N LEU A 6 -50.87 -24.50 35.51
CA LEU A 6 -49.72 -23.87 34.85
C LEU A 6 -49.96 -22.34 34.78
N PRO A 7 -49.06 -21.48 35.29
CA PRO A 7 -49.17 -20.04 35.12
C PRO A 7 -48.68 -19.58 33.74
N GLY A 8 -49.48 -18.73 33.11
CA GLY A 8 -49.24 -18.15 31.80
C GLY A 8 -48.04 -17.20 31.75
N LEU A 9 -47.28 -17.31 30.67
CA LEU A 9 -46.20 -16.41 30.33
C LEU A 9 -46.76 -15.07 29.81
N HIS A 10 -46.34 -14.01 30.48
CA HIS A 10 -46.69 -12.62 30.22
C HIS A 10 -45.98 -12.13 28.93
N LEU A 11 -46.76 -11.79 27.90
CA LEU A 11 -46.25 -11.21 26.66
C LEU A 11 -45.91 -9.72 26.91
N SER A 12 -44.62 -9.38 26.95
CA SER A 12 -44.16 -7.99 27.13
C SER A 12 -43.89 -7.35 25.77
N SER A 13 -44.89 -6.63 25.25
CA SER A 13 -44.78 -5.81 24.04
C SER A 13 -44.03 -4.52 24.35
N LYS A 14 -42.74 -4.43 23.94
CA LYS A 14 -42.00 -3.16 23.97
C LYS A 14 -42.37 -2.31 22.76
N THR A 15 -42.99 -1.18 23.05
CA THR A 15 -43.31 -0.09 22.13
C THR A 15 -42.03 0.62 21.68
N SER A 16 -41.77 0.63 20.38
CA SER A 16 -40.68 1.37 19.74
C SER A 16 -41.03 2.85 19.63
N ARG A 17 -40.18 3.72 20.18
CA ARG A 17 -40.25 5.18 20.00
C ARG A 17 -39.68 5.56 18.62
N PRO A 18 -40.23 6.55 17.91
CA PRO A 18 -39.65 7.05 16.67
C PRO A 18 -38.40 7.90 16.97
N VAL A 19 -37.28 7.58 16.31
CA VAL A 19 -36.07 8.41 16.31
C VAL A 19 -36.10 9.29 15.06
N THR A 20 -36.26 10.60 15.27
CA THR A 20 -36.16 11.63 14.24
C THR A 20 -34.71 11.80 13.82
N ILE A 21 -34.35 11.31 12.63
CA ILE A 21 -33.02 11.53 12.03
C ILE A 21 -33.02 12.89 11.33
N LYS A 22 -32.27 13.85 11.89
CA LYS A 22 -31.93 15.09 11.19
C LYS A 22 -30.87 14.78 10.12
N GLN A 23 -31.27 14.86 8.85
CA GLN A 23 -30.32 14.85 7.72
C GLN A 23 -29.63 16.22 7.63
N SER A 24 -28.31 16.23 7.79
CA SER A 24 -27.47 17.35 7.37
C SER A 24 -26.85 16.99 6.02
N VAL A 25 -27.40 17.58 4.96
CA VAL A 25 -26.88 17.51 3.59
C VAL A 25 -25.62 18.37 3.53
N VAL A 26 -24.46 17.74 3.30
CA VAL A 26 -23.22 18.46 3.00
C VAL A 26 -23.08 18.54 1.49
N ILE A 27 -23.30 19.74 0.95
CA ILE A 27 -23.10 20.08 -0.47
C ILE A 27 -21.63 20.47 -0.65
N CYS A 28 -20.86 19.70 -1.40
CA CYS A 28 -19.52 20.09 -1.82
C CYS A 28 -19.62 21.08 -3.00
N LYS A 29 -19.23 22.35 -2.78
CA LYS A 29 -19.09 23.36 -3.83
C LYS A 29 -17.63 23.35 -4.31
N ALA A 30 -17.43 23.06 -5.59
CA ALA A 30 -16.14 23.22 -6.27
C ALA A 30 -15.83 24.72 -6.42
N SER A 31 -14.67 25.16 -5.94
CA SER A 31 -14.13 26.51 -6.23
C SER A 31 -13.08 26.38 -7.33
N ARG A 32 -13.34 27.06 -8.45
CA ARG A 32 -12.34 27.40 -9.46
C ARG A 32 -12.02 28.88 -9.23
N ASP A 33 -10.78 29.21 -8.94
CA ASP A 33 -10.32 30.59 -8.89
C ASP A 33 -9.27 30.82 -9.99
N VAL A 34 -9.72 31.50 -11.04
CA VAL A 34 -8.92 32.16 -12.08
C VAL A 34 -9.35 33.63 -12.09
N ALA A 35 -8.45 34.54 -11.75
CA ALA A 35 -8.38 35.95 -12.17
C ALA A 35 -7.15 36.57 -11.49
N SER A 36 -6.07 36.93 -12.20
CA SER A 36 -5.94 38.08 -13.11
C SER A 36 -6.13 39.43 -12.41
N SER A 37 -5.01 40.07 -12.08
CA SER A 37 -4.89 41.46 -11.64
C SER A 37 -3.52 41.98 -12.13
N ASN A 38 -3.26 43.23 -12.48
CA ASN A 38 -4.09 44.34 -12.91
C ASN A 38 -3.10 45.26 -13.66
N ALA A 39 -3.42 45.71 -14.87
CA ALA A 39 -2.58 46.65 -15.60
C ALA A 39 -2.89 48.08 -15.15
N LYS A 40 -1.86 48.84 -14.75
CA LYS A 40 -1.93 50.31 -14.74
C LYS A 40 -0.70 50.90 -15.44
N HIS A 41 -1.02 51.58 -16.54
CA HIS A 41 -0.19 52.45 -17.36
C HIS A 41 0.41 53.61 -16.54
N GLN A 42 1.66 53.98 -16.83
CA GLN A 42 2.07 55.38 -16.75
C GLN A 42 2.87 55.78 -18.00
N VAL A 43 2.60 56.99 -18.45
CA VAL A 43 2.88 57.55 -19.77
C VAL A 43 4.15 58.43 -19.72
N MET A 44 5.07 58.14 -20.65
CA MET A 44 5.83 59.03 -21.54
C MET A 44 6.37 60.39 -21.04
N SER A 45 7.67 60.62 -21.21
CA SER A 45 8.26 61.80 -21.90
C SER A 45 9.81 61.67 -21.93
N THR A 46 10.38 61.41 -23.12
CA THR A 46 11.05 62.32 -24.07
C THR A 46 12.56 62.57 -23.85
N SER A 47 13.28 62.45 -24.97
CA SER A 47 14.60 63.03 -25.33
C SER A 47 15.83 62.17 -25.04
N ALA A 48 16.85 62.03 -25.90
CA ALA A 48 17.06 62.30 -27.31
C ALA A 48 18.40 61.65 -27.72
N LYS A 49 18.46 61.04 -28.93
CA LYS A 49 19.57 61.04 -29.91
C LYS A 49 21.00 60.66 -29.47
N LEU A 50 21.61 59.60 -30.04
CA LEU A 50 22.40 59.60 -31.29
C LEU A 50 23.00 58.20 -31.56
N ALA A 51 23.21 57.90 -32.84
CA ALA A 51 23.63 56.63 -33.40
C ALA A 51 25.13 56.34 -33.28
N SER A 52 25.49 55.06 -33.22
CA SER A 52 26.60 54.53 -34.02
C SER A 52 26.36 53.04 -34.30
N ALA A 53 26.34 52.72 -35.59
CA ALA A 53 26.32 51.37 -36.12
C ALA A 53 27.75 50.91 -36.37
N THR A 54 28.12 49.73 -35.89
CA THR A 54 29.18 48.91 -36.50
C THR A 54 28.87 47.43 -36.32
N CYS A 55 28.91 46.71 -37.44
CA CYS A 55 28.75 45.28 -37.58
C CYS A 55 29.70 44.49 -36.66
N GLY A 56 29.19 43.42 -36.08
CA GLY A 56 29.97 42.34 -35.47
C GLY A 56 29.19 41.04 -35.55
N LEU A 57 29.40 40.27 -36.62
CA LEU A 57 29.07 38.85 -36.69
C LEU A 57 29.86 38.13 -35.57
N ALA A 58 29.19 37.44 -34.65
CA ALA A 58 29.77 36.30 -33.94
C ALA A 58 28.69 35.47 -33.20
N LEU A 59 28.42 34.29 -33.77
CA LEU A 59 28.13 33.02 -33.09
C LEU A 59 26.89 32.96 -32.17
N ALA A 60 25.76 32.61 -32.79
CA ALA A 60 24.73 31.80 -32.15
C ALA A 60 25.33 30.42 -31.79
N ALA A 61 25.80 30.26 -30.56
CA ALA A 61 26.15 28.97 -29.99
C ALA A 61 25.03 28.53 -29.05
N SER A 62 24.14 27.70 -29.58
CA SER A 62 23.17 26.90 -28.84
C SER A 62 23.85 26.16 -27.69
N LEU A 63 23.63 26.61 -26.45
CA LEU A 63 23.74 25.72 -25.29
C LEU A 63 22.40 24.98 -25.14
N CYS A 64 22.15 24.03 -26.04
CA CYS A 64 21.28 22.91 -25.71
C CYS A 64 22.06 22.05 -24.71
N LEU A 65 21.87 22.31 -23.42
CA LEU A 65 22.24 21.35 -22.39
C LEU A 65 21.40 20.09 -22.64
N PRO A 66 22.00 18.93 -22.99
CA PRO A 66 21.24 17.69 -22.97
C PRO A 66 20.82 17.50 -21.51
N GLY A 67 19.51 17.53 -21.28
CA GLY A 67 18.94 17.15 -20.01
C GLY A 67 19.56 15.81 -19.63
N VAL A 68 20.11 15.74 -18.42
CA VAL A 68 20.60 14.49 -17.83
C VAL A 68 19.38 13.57 -17.78
N SER A 69 19.21 12.75 -18.80
CA SER A 69 18.26 11.65 -18.75
C SER A 69 18.78 10.78 -17.63
N MET A 70 18.09 10.80 -16.49
CA MET A 70 18.26 9.76 -15.50
C MET A 70 17.87 8.47 -16.20
N ALA A 71 18.87 7.81 -16.77
CA ALA A 71 18.73 6.52 -17.39
C ALA A 71 18.12 5.63 -16.31
N ARG A 72 16.85 5.25 -16.52
CA ARG A 72 16.23 4.19 -15.75
C ARG A 72 17.20 3.01 -15.86
N PRO A 73 17.72 2.48 -14.75
CA PRO A 73 18.65 1.36 -14.81
C PRO A 73 18.03 0.28 -15.70
N GLU A 74 18.79 -0.15 -16.70
CA GLU A 74 18.40 -1.23 -17.60
C GLU A 74 17.99 -2.43 -16.74
N GLY A 75 16.87 -3.05 -17.05
CA GLY A 75 16.33 -4.13 -16.24
C GLY A 75 17.32 -5.29 -16.20
N VAL A 76 18.02 -5.45 -15.08
CA VAL A 76 18.90 -6.59 -14.82
C VAL A 76 17.99 -7.82 -14.75
N ASN A 77 18.07 -8.68 -15.77
CA ASN A 77 17.26 -9.88 -15.90
C ASN A 77 18.18 -11.09 -15.70
N ARG A 78 18.22 -11.61 -14.47
CA ARG A 78 19.08 -12.74 -14.08
C ARG A 78 18.25 -13.98 -13.75
N PRO A 79 17.80 -14.75 -14.75
CA PRO A 79 17.01 -15.95 -14.52
C PRO A 79 17.78 -17.04 -13.78
N ASP A 80 19.11 -16.95 -13.71
CA ASP A 80 20.00 -17.82 -12.94
C ASP A 80 19.72 -17.80 -11.42
N LEU A 81 19.05 -16.76 -10.93
CA LEU A 81 18.68 -16.62 -9.51
C LEU A 81 17.42 -17.43 -9.14
N LEU A 82 16.75 -18.04 -10.11
CA LEU A 82 15.51 -18.78 -9.90
C LEU A 82 15.78 -20.23 -9.48
N PRO A 83 15.14 -20.73 -8.40
CA PRO A 83 15.20 -22.14 -8.04
C PRO A 83 14.64 -23.04 -9.16
N LYS A 84 15.19 -24.25 -9.31
CA LYS A 84 14.75 -25.19 -10.36
C LYS A 84 13.31 -25.68 -10.19
N GLU A 85 12.91 -25.89 -8.94
CA GLU A 85 11.55 -26.26 -8.57
C GLU A 85 10.78 -25.01 -8.16
N GLN A 86 9.54 -24.87 -8.64
CA GLN A 86 8.71 -23.71 -8.34
C GLN A 86 8.34 -23.66 -6.86
N THR A 87 8.67 -22.54 -6.22
CA THR A 87 8.29 -22.19 -4.85
C THR A 87 7.54 -20.87 -4.86
N PRO A 88 6.50 -20.66 -4.02
CA PRO A 88 5.78 -19.40 -3.95
C PRO A 88 6.60 -18.27 -3.30
N VAL A 89 7.70 -18.59 -2.62
CA VAL A 89 8.59 -17.63 -1.96
C VAL A 89 9.99 -17.80 -2.53
N ILE A 90 10.59 -16.69 -2.96
CA ILE A 90 11.99 -16.61 -3.39
C ILE A 90 12.63 -15.47 -2.61
N ASP A 91 13.65 -15.79 -1.81
CA ASP A 91 14.47 -14.80 -1.12
C ASP A 91 15.91 -14.83 -1.64
N VAL A 92 16.19 -13.92 -2.57
CA VAL A 92 17.54 -13.73 -3.13
C VAL A 92 18.40 -12.87 -2.18
N ALA A 93 17.77 -11.96 -1.43
CA ALA A 93 18.47 -10.99 -0.60
C ALA A 93 18.87 -11.55 0.78
N GLY A 94 18.30 -12.67 1.20
CA GLY A 94 18.52 -13.27 2.50
C GLY A 94 17.88 -12.48 3.63
N PHE A 95 16.71 -11.88 3.38
CA PHE A 95 15.94 -11.18 4.41
C PHE A 95 15.27 -12.15 5.39
N LEU A 96 14.94 -13.37 4.97
CA LEU A 96 14.18 -14.34 5.74
C LEU A 96 15.09 -15.46 6.25
N THR A 97 14.85 -15.90 7.48
CA THR A 97 15.38 -17.16 7.98
C THR A 97 14.67 -18.35 7.31
N PRO A 98 15.29 -19.54 7.23
CA PRO A 98 14.65 -20.72 6.65
C PRO A 98 13.30 -21.08 7.32
N SER A 99 13.17 -20.82 8.61
CA SER A 99 11.93 -21.04 9.37
C SER A 99 10.83 -20.05 8.98
N GLU A 100 11.17 -18.77 8.77
CA GLU A 100 10.23 -17.75 8.31
C GLU A 100 9.78 -18.03 6.87
N GLU A 101 10.71 -18.39 5.99
CA GLU A 101 10.38 -18.77 4.62
C GLU A 101 9.44 -19.99 4.58
N ALA A 102 9.72 -21.03 5.38
CA ALA A 102 8.86 -22.20 5.47
C ALA A 102 7.46 -21.86 6.01
N ARG A 103 7.38 -20.93 6.98
CA ARG A 103 6.10 -20.47 7.53
C ARG A 103 5.28 -19.69 6.51
N ILE A 104 5.90 -18.71 5.82
CA ILE A 104 5.26 -17.94 4.75
C ILE A 104 4.80 -18.89 3.63
N ARG A 105 5.63 -19.87 3.25
CA ARG A 105 5.28 -20.86 2.24
C ARG A 105 4.00 -21.62 2.61
N ALA A 106 3.94 -22.16 3.82
CA ALA A 106 2.76 -22.89 4.30
C ALA A 106 1.49 -22.01 4.35
N GLU A 107 1.64 -20.75 4.78
CA GLU A 107 0.54 -19.78 4.80
C GLU A 107 0.01 -19.49 3.38
N ILE A 108 0.90 -19.21 2.43
CA ILE A 108 0.54 -18.98 1.03
C ILE A 108 -0.11 -20.21 0.40
N GLU A 109 0.41 -21.41 0.66
CA GLU A 109 -0.19 -22.65 0.15
C GLU A 109 -1.60 -22.85 0.70
N SER A 110 -1.82 -22.58 2.00
CA SER A 110 -3.15 -22.64 2.60
C SER A 110 -4.10 -21.59 2.02
N LEU A 111 -3.61 -20.38 1.77
CA LEU A 111 -4.37 -19.30 1.15
C LEU A 111 -4.84 -19.68 -0.26
N GLU A 112 -3.94 -20.24 -1.06
CA GLU A 112 -4.22 -20.68 -2.42
C GLU A 112 -5.25 -21.81 -2.44
N LEU A 113 -5.15 -22.77 -1.51
CA LEU A 113 -6.12 -23.86 -1.37
C LEU A 113 -7.51 -23.36 -0.96
N ASP A 114 -7.57 -22.40 -0.03
CA ASP A 114 -8.84 -21.96 0.56
C ASP A 114 -9.57 -20.90 -0.28
N THR A 115 -8.83 -20.05 -0.99
CA THR A 115 -9.39 -18.91 -1.73
C THR A 115 -9.27 -19.03 -3.25
N GLY A 116 -8.33 -19.84 -3.74
CA GLY A 116 -7.98 -19.92 -5.16
C GLY A 116 -7.08 -18.79 -5.67
N PHE A 117 -6.68 -17.84 -4.82
CA PHE A 117 -5.74 -16.77 -5.19
C PHE A 117 -4.29 -17.17 -4.94
N LYS A 118 -3.40 -16.79 -5.85
CA LYS A 118 -1.97 -17.07 -5.78
C LYS A 118 -1.22 -15.88 -5.21
N LEU A 119 -0.63 -16.02 -4.04
CA LEU A 119 0.35 -15.05 -3.54
C LEU A 119 1.77 -15.53 -3.89
N ARG A 120 2.60 -14.66 -4.45
CA ARG A 120 4.00 -14.96 -4.79
C ARG A 120 4.91 -13.88 -4.21
N VAL A 121 5.90 -14.28 -3.42
CA VAL A 121 6.76 -13.36 -2.66
C VAL A 121 8.18 -13.41 -3.22
N LEU A 122 8.69 -12.25 -3.61
CA LEU A 122 10.05 -12.05 -4.09
C LEU A 122 10.79 -11.07 -3.17
N ALA A 123 11.69 -11.57 -2.33
CA ALA A 123 12.63 -10.75 -1.59
C ALA A 123 13.94 -10.63 -2.39
N GLN A 124 14.31 -9.40 -2.74
CA GLN A 124 15.45 -9.12 -3.61
C GLN A 124 16.14 -7.81 -3.21
N ASN A 125 17.31 -7.57 -3.80
CA ASN A 125 18.06 -6.33 -3.59
C ASN A 125 18.74 -5.92 -4.90
N TYR A 126 18.38 -4.75 -5.44
CA TYR A 126 18.99 -4.25 -6.67
C TYR A 126 20.51 -4.04 -6.49
N PRO A 127 21.37 -4.43 -7.46
CA PRO A 127 21.04 -4.85 -8.83
C PRO A 127 20.81 -6.36 -9.02
N GLU A 128 20.83 -7.18 -7.98
CA GLU A 128 20.64 -8.63 -8.08
C GLU A 128 19.15 -8.98 -8.13
N THR A 129 18.56 -8.81 -9.30
CA THR A 129 17.13 -9.07 -9.52
C THR A 129 16.92 -10.12 -10.60
N PRO A 130 16.03 -11.11 -10.39
CA PRO A 130 15.63 -12.04 -11.45
C PRO A 130 14.88 -11.35 -12.59
N GLY A 131 14.38 -10.12 -12.36
CA GLY A 131 13.82 -9.27 -13.41
C GLY A 131 12.55 -9.84 -14.01
N LYS A 132 12.42 -9.76 -15.35
CA LYS A 132 11.19 -10.17 -16.04
C LYS A 132 10.92 -11.68 -16.00
N ALA A 133 11.95 -12.50 -15.74
CA ALA A 133 11.81 -13.95 -15.73
C ALA A 133 10.86 -14.48 -14.64
N ILE A 134 10.58 -13.69 -13.60
CA ILE A 134 9.71 -14.11 -12.48
C ILE A 134 8.27 -14.42 -12.94
N ALA A 135 7.79 -13.67 -13.94
CA ALA A 135 6.40 -13.78 -14.40
C ALA A 135 6.15 -15.12 -15.10
N ASP A 136 7.08 -15.53 -15.96
CA ASP A 136 7.02 -16.80 -16.68
C ASP A 136 7.27 -17.97 -15.73
N TYR A 137 8.18 -17.82 -14.76
CA TYR A 137 8.50 -18.84 -13.78
C TYR A 137 7.30 -19.24 -12.92
N TRP A 138 6.54 -18.26 -12.41
CA TRP A 138 5.36 -18.52 -11.59
C TRP A 138 4.06 -18.69 -12.40
N GLY A 139 4.09 -18.44 -13.71
CA GLY A 139 2.88 -18.40 -14.53
C GLY A 139 1.87 -17.37 -14.03
N VAL A 140 2.33 -16.14 -13.80
CA VAL A 140 1.52 -15.05 -13.21
C VAL A 140 0.27 -14.79 -14.05
N GLY A 141 -0.90 -14.99 -13.43
CA GLY A 141 -2.22 -14.79 -14.04
C GLY A 141 -3.05 -13.70 -13.34
N ASP A 142 -4.33 -13.60 -13.72
CA ASP A 142 -5.25 -12.61 -13.14
C ASP A 142 -5.63 -12.90 -11.68
N ASP A 143 -5.45 -14.15 -11.24
CA ASP A 143 -5.63 -14.65 -9.88
C ASP A 143 -4.38 -14.46 -9.00
N THR A 144 -3.33 -13.83 -9.52
CA THR A 144 -2.00 -13.81 -8.89
C THR A 144 -1.64 -12.42 -8.36
N ILE A 145 -1.06 -12.39 -7.16
CA ILE A 145 -0.41 -11.24 -6.54
C ILE A 145 1.09 -11.50 -6.50
N VAL A 146 1.87 -10.67 -7.19
CA VAL A 146 3.32 -10.66 -7.07
C VAL A 146 3.72 -9.57 -6.08
N PHE A 147 4.08 -10.00 -4.89
CA PHE A 147 4.61 -9.15 -3.81
C PHE A 147 6.14 -9.14 -3.88
N VAL A 148 6.71 -7.97 -4.16
CA VAL A 148 8.16 -7.74 -4.22
C VAL A 148 8.60 -6.94 -3.00
N ALA A 149 9.60 -7.45 -2.27
CA ALA A 149 10.29 -6.78 -1.18
C ALA A 149 11.69 -6.35 -1.65
N ASP A 150 11.91 -5.03 -1.81
CA ASP A 150 13.16 -4.45 -2.29
C ASP A 150 13.42 -3.07 -1.65
N PRO A 151 14.40 -2.92 -0.74
CA PRO A 151 14.64 -1.67 -0.02
C PRO A 151 15.30 -0.57 -0.87
N SER A 152 15.72 -0.88 -2.11
CA SER A 152 16.56 0.01 -2.93
C SER A 152 15.91 1.34 -3.29
N PHE A 153 14.57 1.39 -3.31
CA PHE A 153 13.80 2.55 -3.78
C PHE A 153 13.06 3.29 -2.66
N GLY A 154 13.44 3.05 -1.39
CA GLY A 154 12.85 3.70 -0.22
C GLY A 154 11.81 2.83 0.46
N ASP A 155 10.61 2.75 -0.11
CA ASP A 155 9.59 1.82 0.40
C ASP A 155 9.94 0.40 -0.04
N ILE A 156 9.93 -0.55 0.91
CA ILE A 156 10.38 -1.92 0.66
C ILE A 156 9.31 -2.76 -0.05
N LEU A 157 8.02 -2.48 0.16
CA LEU A 157 6.93 -3.31 -0.38
C LEU A 157 6.40 -2.76 -1.71
N ASN A 158 6.35 -3.62 -2.72
CA ASN A 158 5.74 -3.32 -4.01
C ASN A 158 4.84 -4.48 -4.47
N PHE A 159 3.70 -4.18 -5.08
CA PHE A 159 2.68 -5.17 -5.44
C PHE A 159 2.29 -5.06 -6.91
N ASN A 160 2.35 -6.18 -7.63
CA ASN A 160 1.68 -6.34 -8.93
C ASN A 160 0.48 -7.26 -8.74
N VAL A 161 -0.71 -6.74 -8.98
CA VAL A 161 -1.98 -7.38 -8.64
C VAL A 161 -2.71 -7.75 -9.92
N GLY A 162 -3.08 -9.03 -10.06
CA GLY A 162 -3.85 -9.54 -11.19
C GLY A 162 -5.28 -8.98 -11.25
N GLY A 163 -5.90 -9.07 -12.43
CA GLY A 163 -7.19 -8.45 -12.69
C GLY A 163 -8.34 -8.98 -11.81
N LEU A 164 -8.37 -10.28 -11.50
CA LEU A 164 -9.41 -10.87 -10.64
C LEU A 164 -9.24 -10.42 -9.19
N VAL A 165 -8.00 -10.29 -8.73
CA VAL A 165 -7.72 -9.82 -7.37
C VAL A 165 -8.12 -8.35 -7.19
N ASP A 166 -7.94 -7.50 -8.20
CA ASP A 166 -8.33 -6.08 -8.16
C ASP A 166 -9.85 -5.87 -8.03
N LEU A 167 -10.66 -6.86 -8.43
CA LEU A 167 -12.11 -6.87 -8.22
C LEU A 167 -12.48 -7.20 -6.76
N GLU A 168 -11.66 -8.00 -6.10
CA GLU A 168 -11.90 -8.57 -4.78
C GLU A 168 -11.30 -7.74 -3.64
N VAL A 169 -10.16 -7.10 -3.90
CA VAL A 169 -9.39 -6.32 -2.93
C VAL A 169 -9.39 -4.86 -3.34
N PRO A 170 -9.99 -3.95 -2.54
CA PRO A 170 -10.02 -2.53 -2.86
C PRO A 170 -8.60 -1.95 -3.00
N ARG A 171 -8.35 -1.17 -4.06
CA ARG A 171 -7.02 -0.55 -4.32
C ARG A 171 -6.42 0.22 -3.14
N ARG A 172 -7.26 0.77 -2.26
CA ARG A 172 -6.82 1.48 -1.04
C ARG A 172 -6.04 0.59 -0.08
N PHE A 173 -6.35 -0.71 -0.04
CA PHE A 173 -5.69 -1.68 0.81
C PHE A 173 -4.19 -1.73 0.54
N TRP A 174 -3.78 -1.85 -0.73
CA TRP A 174 -2.37 -1.94 -1.11
C TRP A 174 -1.56 -0.70 -0.70
N GLY A 175 -2.13 0.49 -0.88
CA GLY A 175 -1.50 1.74 -0.44
C GLY A 175 -1.41 1.84 1.09
N ALA A 176 -2.44 1.41 1.82
CA ALA A 176 -2.41 1.37 3.29
C ALA A 176 -1.40 0.34 3.81
N LEU A 177 -1.30 -0.82 3.14
CA LEU A 177 -0.37 -1.89 3.47
C LEU A 177 1.08 -1.46 3.30
N ALA A 178 1.41 -0.91 2.12
CA ALA A 178 2.72 -0.33 1.84
C ALA A 178 3.04 0.82 2.81
N GLY A 179 2.06 1.69 3.10
CA GLY A 179 2.26 2.78 4.06
C GLY A 179 2.50 2.31 5.49
N LYS A 180 1.87 1.21 5.94
CA LYS A 180 1.99 0.71 7.32
C LYS A 180 3.26 -0.12 7.52
N TYR A 181 3.49 -1.12 6.67
CA TYR A 181 4.57 -2.10 6.84
C TYR A 181 5.71 -1.93 5.84
N GLY A 182 5.54 -1.11 4.81
CA GLY A 182 6.54 -0.94 3.74
C GLY A 182 7.30 0.37 3.74
N ASN A 183 6.88 1.34 4.55
CA ASN A 183 7.56 2.62 4.60
C ASN A 183 8.98 2.48 5.16
N LYS A 184 9.88 3.35 4.69
CA LYS A 184 11.28 3.35 5.10
C LYS A 184 11.53 3.32 6.61
N PHE A 185 10.75 4.06 7.40
CA PHE A 185 10.95 4.13 8.83
C PHE A 185 10.62 2.80 9.52
N TYR A 186 9.56 2.13 9.08
CA TYR A 186 9.13 0.87 9.65
C TYR A 186 10.16 -0.23 9.43
N TRP A 187 10.58 -0.47 8.19
CA TRP A 187 11.48 -1.58 7.89
C TRP A 187 12.90 -1.34 8.42
N GLN A 188 13.35 -0.08 8.50
CA GLN A 188 14.63 0.25 9.13
C GLN A 188 14.62 0.05 10.66
N GLU A 189 13.47 0.19 11.31
CA GLU A 189 13.35 0.01 12.76
C GLU A 189 13.05 -1.45 13.14
N LYS A 190 12.14 -2.10 12.43
CA LYS A 190 11.65 -3.45 12.75
C LYS A 190 12.41 -4.56 12.04
N GLY A 191 13.01 -4.27 10.89
CA GLY A 191 13.62 -5.25 10.01
C GLY A 191 12.82 -5.50 8.74
N GLU A 192 13.53 -5.91 7.70
CA GLU A 192 12.98 -6.28 6.40
C GLU A 192 12.11 -7.53 6.52
N ASN A 193 12.53 -8.51 7.32
CA ASN A 193 11.79 -9.75 7.60
C ASN A 193 10.40 -9.47 8.20
N GLU A 194 10.33 -8.62 9.24
CA GLU A 194 9.08 -8.24 9.90
C GLU A 194 8.13 -7.52 8.94
N SER A 195 8.68 -6.70 8.05
CA SER A 195 7.92 -5.99 7.02
C SER A 195 7.27 -6.97 6.04
N ILE A 196 8.00 -8.00 5.64
CA ILE A 196 7.51 -9.06 4.75
C ILE A 196 6.45 -9.92 5.45
N LEU A 197 6.75 -10.42 6.66
CA LEU A 197 5.85 -11.30 7.43
C LEU A 197 4.51 -10.64 7.71
N ASN A 198 4.53 -9.39 8.20
CA ASN A 198 3.31 -8.64 8.47
C ASN A 198 2.53 -8.33 7.20
N ALA A 199 3.23 -8.11 6.07
CA ALA A 199 2.58 -7.88 4.79
C ALA A 199 1.86 -9.14 4.27
N VAL A 200 2.48 -10.34 4.31
CA VAL A 200 1.78 -11.54 3.83
C VAL A 200 0.59 -11.88 4.73
N SER A 201 0.75 -11.76 6.05
CA SER A 201 -0.34 -12.00 7.00
C SER A 201 -1.54 -11.08 6.81
N ALA A 202 -1.28 -9.79 6.54
CA ALA A 202 -2.34 -8.84 6.23
C ALA A 202 -3.06 -9.16 4.91
N ILE A 203 -2.32 -9.65 3.90
CA ILE A 203 -2.89 -10.08 2.61
C ILE A 203 -3.75 -11.33 2.81
N ASP A 204 -3.24 -12.35 3.52
CA ASP A 204 -3.97 -13.57 3.84
C ASP A 204 -5.29 -13.26 4.55
N THR A 205 -5.22 -12.43 5.60
CA THR A 205 -6.39 -11.98 6.36
C THR A 205 -7.42 -11.30 5.45
N CYS A 206 -6.97 -10.33 4.63
CA CYS A 206 -7.83 -9.59 3.70
C CYS A 206 -8.52 -10.49 2.68
N LEU A 207 -7.82 -11.49 2.12
CA LEU A 207 -8.39 -12.39 1.12
C LEU A 207 -9.38 -13.39 1.72
N ARG A 208 -9.21 -13.74 3.00
CA ARG A 208 -10.12 -14.61 3.76
C ARG A 208 -11.32 -13.87 4.36
N GLU A 209 -11.24 -12.54 4.45
CA GLU A 209 -12.37 -11.74 4.94
C GLU A 209 -13.61 -11.93 4.06
N PRO A 210 -14.79 -12.08 4.68
CA PRO A 210 -16.03 -12.22 3.94
C PRO A 210 -16.33 -10.97 3.13
N GLN A 211 -17.01 -11.16 2.00
CA GLN A 211 -17.42 -10.06 1.15
C GLN A 211 -18.30 -9.06 1.91
N GLY A 212 -17.97 -7.78 1.78
CA GLY A 212 -18.73 -6.73 2.44
C GLY A 212 -18.09 -5.36 2.29
N ARG A 213 -18.83 -4.35 2.72
CA ARG A 213 -18.39 -2.94 2.67
C ARG A 213 -17.07 -2.68 3.39
N PHE A 214 -16.74 -3.51 4.38
CA PHE A 214 -15.57 -3.34 5.24
C PHE A 214 -14.41 -4.29 4.89
N LYS A 215 -14.54 -5.10 3.83
CA LYS A 215 -13.48 -6.02 3.39
C LYS A 215 -12.17 -5.25 3.14
N CYS A 216 -11.08 -5.74 3.72
CA CYS A 216 -9.73 -5.19 3.63
C CYS A 216 -9.65 -3.71 4.04
N THR A 217 -10.49 -3.27 4.98
CA THR A 217 -10.46 -1.88 5.49
C THR A 217 -9.36 -1.69 6.53
N GLN A 218 -9.04 -2.73 7.30
CA GLN A 218 -8.01 -2.67 8.33
C GLN A 218 -6.79 -3.46 7.88
N VAL A 219 -5.62 -2.83 7.96
CA VAL A 219 -4.34 -3.52 7.75
C VAL A 219 -3.84 -4.00 9.10
N GLN A 220 -4.05 -5.28 9.37
CA GLN A 220 -3.59 -5.97 10.59
C GLN A 220 -2.63 -7.07 10.17
N GLY A 221 -1.34 -6.92 10.49
CA GLY A 221 -0.36 -8.00 10.43
C GLY A 221 -0.35 -8.68 11.78
N GLU A 222 -0.62 -9.98 11.81
CA GLU A 222 -0.67 -10.75 13.06
C GLU A 222 0.74 -11.13 13.55
N PHE A 223 1.75 -10.97 12.69
CA PHE A 223 3.10 -11.45 12.90
C PHE A 223 3.99 -10.34 13.45
N GLY A 224 3.82 -10.01 14.73
CA GLY A 224 4.81 -9.20 15.46
C GLY A 224 4.31 -7.88 16.03
N GLU A 225 3.03 -7.53 15.85
CA GLU A 225 2.44 -6.45 16.64
C GLU A 225 2.19 -6.97 18.06
N LYS A 226 3.23 -6.98 18.91
CA LYS A 226 3.02 -7.00 20.36
C LYS A 226 2.05 -5.87 20.65
N ASP A 227 0.91 -6.21 21.25
CA ASP A 227 -0.12 -5.27 21.66
C ASP A 227 0.57 -3.98 22.11
N SER A 228 0.45 -2.93 21.31
CA SER A 228 0.82 -1.60 21.75
C SER A 228 -0.22 -1.22 22.79
N LYS A 229 -0.07 -1.76 24.01
CA LYS A 229 -0.67 -1.24 25.21
C LYS A 229 -0.17 0.19 25.28
N GLY A 230 -0.96 1.10 24.75
CA GLY A 230 -0.67 2.52 24.85
C GLY A 230 -0.46 2.87 26.33
N PRO A 231 0.27 3.94 26.65
CA PRO A 231 0.66 4.32 28.02
C PRO A 231 -0.53 4.54 28.99
N ILE A 232 -1.76 4.44 28.49
CA ILE A 232 -3.02 4.51 29.23
C ILE A 232 -3.36 3.17 29.90
N SER A 233 -3.06 2.03 29.26
CA SER A 233 -3.34 0.68 29.80
C SER A 233 -2.56 0.41 31.08
N ASP A 234 -1.28 0.79 31.13
CA ASP A 234 -0.42 0.56 32.29
C ASP A 234 -0.77 1.45 33.49
N ARG A 235 -1.37 2.62 33.24
CA ARG A 235 -1.91 3.47 34.31
C ARG A 235 -3.19 2.90 34.91
N ILE A 236 -4.06 2.29 34.09
CA ILE A 236 -5.30 1.67 34.56
C ILE A 236 -4.99 0.38 35.34
N GLY A 237 -4.03 -0.43 34.88
CA GLY A 237 -3.58 -1.64 35.60
C GLY A 237 -2.92 -1.35 36.95
N LYS A 238 -2.29 -0.17 37.13
CA LYS A 238 -1.76 0.27 38.44
C LYS A 238 -2.81 0.90 39.36
N LEU A 239 -3.97 1.32 38.83
CA LEU A 239 -5.07 1.90 39.62
C LEU A 239 -6.07 0.85 40.11
N PHE A 240 -6.19 -0.28 39.41
CA PHE A 240 -7.04 -1.40 39.77
C PHE A 240 -6.17 -2.64 39.92
N GLY A 241 -5.52 -2.75 41.09
CA GLY A 241 -4.44 -3.70 41.34
C GLY A 241 -4.78 -5.18 41.13
N ASN A 242 -3.72 -5.90 40.75
CA ASN A 242 -3.35 -7.21 41.28
C ASN A 242 -1.92 -7.09 41.80
#